data_AF-A0A178E378-F1
#
_entry.id   AF-A0A178E378-F1
#
_cell.length_a   1.000
_cell.length_b   1.000
_cell.length_c   1.000
_cell.angle_alpha   90.00
_cell.angle_beta   90.00
_cell.angle_gamma   90.00
#
_symmetry.space_group_name_H-M   'P 1'
#
loop_
_entity.id
_entity.type
_entity.pdbx_description
1 polymer ?
#
loop_
_entity_poly.entity_id
_entity_poly.type
_entity_poly.pdbx_seq_one_letter_code
_entity_poly.pdbx_strand_id
1 'polypeptide(L)'
;MHILGLANGSKGGNSEILLKAALLSAKQSDPSITTSWIHVPSVSYPPNPKPLASAPDISGGTIASNNLAHDIGSLSLNGHTARPTRDDRAKVFNAILDADALIFSTAVYSHQPAGALKALLDTLLGPYTDPALITRIQAAQRNGEKSKYAAMSFDPRILKPRVAGFLATGGSSTPDQFTMVLPTLHLFAYSLHVKIVDQVVFMGYANPGAVLSARGDEVVQRAKLLGGRVASQIGRPFDDAEYLGPEPEGACPHCHLCKMELFGGAENAIGCVVCGNTGRLRVEGGGKVVTVWDEDSEFCCVTMKGKMKHVDDIFKKGSAEWKGLDGDAGFRKRLEEWRGVDAGEVRFEKGLL
;
A
#
# COMPACT_ATOMS: atom_id res chain seq x y z
N MET A 1 -10.77 19.67 5.98
CA MET A 1 -9.88 18.59 5.50
C MET A 1 -9.31 17.83 6.68
N HIS A 2 -9.00 16.54 6.52
CA HIS A 2 -8.49 15.67 7.57
C HIS A 2 -7.23 14.91 7.13
N ILE A 3 -6.20 14.91 7.97
CA ILE A 3 -4.97 14.11 7.79
C ILE A 3 -4.95 12.97 8.81
N LEU A 4 -4.86 11.74 8.32
CA LEU A 4 -4.66 10.56 9.15
C LEU A 4 -3.18 10.13 9.14
N GLY A 5 -2.59 10.01 10.32
CA GLY A 5 -1.27 9.41 10.50
C GLY A 5 -1.32 7.92 10.82
N LEU A 6 -0.41 7.14 10.24
CA LEU A 6 -0.21 5.72 10.56
C LEU A 6 1.19 5.53 11.15
N ALA A 7 1.27 5.41 12.48
CA ALA A 7 2.52 5.16 13.20
C ALA A 7 2.79 3.66 13.32
N ASN A 8 3.86 3.19 12.69
CA ASN A 8 4.29 1.81 12.67
C ASN A 8 5.69 1.67 13.30
N GLY A 9 5.72 1.41 14.60
CA GLY A 9 6.94 1.31 15.40
C GLY A 9 6.59 1.11 16.86
N SER A 10 7.53 1.34 17.77
CA SER A 10 7.22 1.31 19.21
C SER A 10 6.43 2.54 19.64
N LYS A 11 5.53 2.37 20.62
CA LYS A 11 4.86 3.50 21.29
C LYS A 11 5.89 4.46 21.88
N GLY A 12 5.69 5.76 21.67
CA GLY A 12 6.63 6.82 22.07
C GLY A 12 7.98 6.76 21.36
N GLY A 13 8.15 5.89 20.36
CA GLY A 13 9.39 5.74 19.61
C GLY A 13 9.55 6.76 18.48
N ASN A 14 10.62 6.59 17.69
CA ASN A 14 11.01 7.52 16.63
C ASN A 14 9.88 7.79 15.62
N SER A 15 9.25 6.73 15.10
CA SER A 15 8.17 6.85 14.11
C SER A 15 6.98 7.65 14.65
N GLU A 16 6.61 7.45 15.92
CA GLU A 16 5.50 8.18 16.55
C GLU A 16 5.85 9.67 16.74
N ILE A 17 7.06 9.97 17.23
CA ILE A 17 7.53 11.35 17.44
C ILE A 17 7.54 12.11 16.12
N LEU A 18 8.13 11.54 15.07
CA LEU A 18 8.21 12.17 13.75
C LEU A 18 6.83 12.37 13.13
N LEU A 19 5.93 11.39 13.27
CA LEU A 19 4.56 11.52 12.79
C LEU A 19 3.83 12.66 13.49
N LYS A 20 3.93 12.73 14.83
CA LYS A 20 3.32 13.82 15.60
C LYS A 20 3.88 15.18 15.20
N ALA A 21 5.19 15.29 14.98
CA ALA A 21 5.81 16.52 14.50
C ALA A 21 5.24 16.94 13.13
N ALA A 22 5.09 16.01 12.20
CA ALA A 22 4.49 16.27 10.89
C ALA A 22 3.01 16.72 11.01
N LEU A 23 2.18 16.00 11.77
CA LEU A 23 0.77 16.33 11.96
C LEU A 23 0.57 17.69 12.64
N LEU A 24 1.37 18.01 13.66
CA LEU A 24 1.31 19.30 14.34
C LEU A 24 1.67 20.45 13.40
N SER A 25 2.71 20.28 12.58
CA SER A 25 3.10 21.25 11.56
C SER A 25 1.99 21.48 10.53
N ALA A 26 1.39 20.40 10.03
CA ALA A 26 0.27 20.47 9.09
C ALA A 26 -0.93 21.25 9.65
N LYS A 27 -1.28 21.03 10.92
CA LYS A 27 -2.33 21.78 11.61
C LYS A 27 -1.97 23.24 11.84
N GLN A 28 -0.69 23.56 12.03
CA GLN A 28 -0.20 24.93 12.19
C GLN A 28 -0.21 25.71 10.87
N SER A 29 0.05 25.04 9.74
CA SER A 29 0.02 25.68 8.42
C SER A 29 -1.39 26.07 7.96
N ASP A 30 -2.42 25.34 8.41
CA ASP A 30 -3.82 25.67 8.15
C ASP A 30 -4.70 25.21 9.33
N PRO A 31 -5.23 26.13 10.15
CA PRO A 31 -6.07 25.81 11.31
C PRO A 31 -7.37 25.05 10.98
N SER A 32 -7.82 25.05 9.72
CA SER A 32 -8.99 24.28 9.26
C SER A 32 -8.70 22.78 9.09
N ILE A 33 -7.42 22.41 9.03
CA ILE A 33 -6.99 21.01 8.95
C ILE A 33 -7.11 20.34 10.31
N THR A 34 -7.81 19.22 10.34
CA THR A 34 -7.85 18.33 11.49
C THR A 34 -6.89 17.17 11.30
N THR A 35 -6.36 16.62 12.40
CA THR A 35 -5.39 15.52 12.36
C THR A 35 -5.75 14.44 13.35
N SER A 36 -5.59 13.18 12.97
CA SER A 36 -5.65 12.02 13.87
C SER A 36 -4.52 11.05 13.56
N TRP A 37 -4.28 10.06 14.42
CA TRP A 37 -3.29 9.03 14.13
C TRP A 37 -3.63 7.69 14.78
N ILE A 38 -3.12 6.62 14.17
CA ILE A 38 -3.28 5.23 14.64
C ILE A 38 -1.90 4.65 14.90
N HIS A 39 -1.74 4.02 16.06
CA HIS A 39 -0.59 3.17 16.35
C HIS A 39 -0.85 1.76 15.78
N VAL A 40 -0.27 1.47 14.62
CA VAL A 40 -0.53 0.27 13.81
C VAL A 40 -0.32 -1.03 14.60
N PRO A 41 0.78 -1.22 15.36
CA PRO A 41 0.97 -2.45 16.15
C PRO A 41 -0.02 -2.63 17.32
N SER A 42 -0.87 -1.64 17.62
CA SER A 42 -1.93 -1.77 18.62
C SER A 42 -3.31 -2.05 18.05
N VAL A 43 -3.43 -2.21 16.72
CA VAL A 43 -4.68 -2.62 16.08
C VAL A 43 -4.87 -4.13 16.30
N SER A 44 -6.01 -4.53 16.86
CA SER A 44 -6.34 -5.93 17.10
C SER A 44 -7.22 -6.47 15.98
N TYR A 45 -6.91 -7.65 15.44
CA TYR A 45 -7.73 -8.36 14.46
C TYR A 45 -7.37 -9.86 14.41
N PRO A 46 -8.26 -10.74 13.92
CA PRO A 46 -7.98 -12.18 13.80
C PRO A 46 -6.78 -12.48 12.88
N PRO A 47 -6.00 -13.56 13.11
CA PRO A 47 -4.83 -13.91 12.28
C PRO A 47 -5.13 -14.21 10.81
N ASN A 48 -6.30 -14.77 10.50
CA ASN A 48 -6.80 -14.95 9.14
C ASN A 48 -8.19 -14.32 9.04
N PRO A 49 -8.27 -13.00 8.99
CA PRO A 49 -9.53 -12.35 9.18
C PRO A 49 -10.32 -12.41 7.87
N LYS A 50 -11.59 -12.84 7.94
CA LYS A 50 -12.50 -12.76 6.79
C LYS A 50 -12.55 -11.31 6.28
N PRO A 51 -12.84 -11.07 4.98
CA PRO A 51 -13.12 -9.73 4.48
C PRO A 51 -14.08 -9.00 5.40
N LEU A 52 -13.91 -7.68 5.55
CA LEU A 52 -14.85 -6.88 6.32
C LEU A 52 -16.27 -7.10 5.78
N ALA A 53 -17.28 -7.17 6.65
CA ALA A 53 -18.67 -7.37 6.21
C ALA A 53 -19.14 -6.29 5.21
N SER A 54 -18.53 -5.10 5.26
CA SER A 54 -18.76 -3.99 4.35
C SER A 54 -17.87 -3.99 3.10
N ALA A 55 -16.90 -4.91 2.98
CA ALA A 55 -16.04 -5.00 1.80
C ALA A 55 -16.87 -5.60 0.65
N PRO A 56 -17.08 -4.85 -0.45
CA PRO A 56 -17.81 -5.39 -1.59
C PRO A 56 -16.99 -6.50 -2.26
N ASP A 57 -17.62 -7.63 -2.58
CA ASP A 57 -16.97 -8.70 -3.35
C ASP A 57 -16.90 -8.32 -4.83
N ILE A 58 -15.94 -7.44 -5.13
CA ILE A 58 -15.69 -7.03 -6.51
C ILE A 58 -14.68 -7.95 -7.22
N SER A 59 -14.20 -8.97 -6.53
CA SER A 59 -13.42 -10.06 -7.12
C SER A 59 -14.30 -11.02 -7.92
N GLY A 60 -15.63 -10.93 -7.78
CA GLY A 60 -16.56 -11.84 -8.43
C GLY A 60 -16.43 -13.27 -7.91
N GLY A 61 -16.24 -13.42 -6.59
CA GLY A 61 -16.13 -14.72 -5.92
C GLY A 61 -14.70 -15.23 -5.68
N THR A 62 -13.66 -14.63 -6.28
CA THR A 62 -12.27 -15.11 -6.12
C THR A 62 -11.72 -14.98 -4.69
N ILE A 63 -12.12 -13.92 -3.97
CA ILE A 63 -11.78 -13.76 -2.54
C ILE A 63 -12.56 -14.78 -1.70
N ALA A 64 -13.80 -15.11 -2.06
CA ALA A 64 -14.57 -16.15 -1.39
C ALA A 64 -13.95 -17.55 -1.63
N SER A 65 -13.49 -17.86 -2.85
CA SER A 65 -12.83 -19.15 -3.17
C SER A 65 -11.51 -19.36 -2.45
N ASN A 66 -10.73 -18.31 -2.20
CA ASN A 66 -9.51 -18.39 -1.38
C ASN A 66 -9.82 -18.64 0.11
N ASN A 67 -10.98 -18.19 0.60
CA ASN A 67 -11.41 -18.40 1.98
C ASN A 67 -12.20 -19.71 2.18
N LEU A 68 -12.85 -20.24 1.13
CA LEU A 68 -13.57 -21.53 1.15
C LEU A 68 -12.63 -22.72 1.32
N ALA A 69 -11.35 -22.60 0.93
CA ALA A 69 -10.35 -23.64 1.16
C ALA A 69 -10.04 -23.88 2.66
N HIS A 70 -10.46 -22.96 3.55
CA HIS A 70 -10.32 -23.10 5.00
C HIS A 70 -11.61 -23.49 5.74
N ASP A 71 -12.71 -23.77 5.02
CA ASP A 71 -13.92 -24.33 5.64
C ASP A 71 -13.78 -25.83 6.01
N ILE A 72 -12.64 -26.47 5.72
CA ILE A 72 -12.25 -27.78 6.28
C ILE A 72 -11.70 -27.62 7.72
N GLY A 73 -12.31 -26.76 8.53
CA GLY A 73 -11.77 -26.43 9.84
C GLY A 73 -12.64 -25.55 10.74
N SER A 74 -13.80 -25.07 10.29
CA SER A 74 -14.85 -24.56 11.17
C SER A 74 -15.62 -25.72 11.83
N LEU A 75 -14.91 -26.72 12.36
CA LEU A 75 -15.47 -27.51 13.44
C LEU A 75 -15.52 -26.58 14.65
N SER A 76 -16.74 -26.19 14.99
CA SER A 76 -17.15 -25.68 16.30
C SER A 76 -16.15 -26.13 17.38
N LEU A 77 -15.33 -25.18 17.84
CA LEU A 77 -14.53 -25.35 19.04
C LEU A 77 -15.52 -25.52 20.19
N ASN A 78 -15.82 -26.78 20.52
CA ASN A 78 -16.34 -27.28 21.79
C ASN A 78 -17.04 -26.24 22.67
N GLY A 79 -18.29 -25.85 22.40
CA GLY A 79 -19.24 -25.33 23.41
C GLY A 79 -18.79 -24.19 24.34
N HIS A 80 -17.63 -23.58 24.09
CA HIS A 80 -17.04 -22.50 24.84
C HIS A 80 -16.96 -21.37 23.84
N THR A 81 -17.79 -20.36 24.03
CA THR A 81 -17.77 -19.14 23.24
C THR A 81 -16.38 -18.52 23.41
N ALA A 82 -15.45 -18.83 22.51
CA ALA A 82 -14.20 -18.09 22.39
C ALA A 82 -14.61 -16.63 22.28
N ARG A 83 -14.18 -15.80 23.25
CA ARG A 83 -14.49 -14.38 23.21
C ARG A 83 -14.09 -13.86 21.83
N PRO A 84 -14.99 -13.18 21.10
CA PRO A 84 -14.64 -12.67 19.77
C PRO A 84 -13.34 -11.88 19.91
N THR A 85 -12.31 -12.28 19.17
CA THR A 85 -11.11 -11.46 19.07
C THR A 85 -11.55 -10.07 18.64
N ARG A 86 -11.14 -9.06 19.41
CA ARG A 86 -11.44 -7.68 19.08
C ARG A 86 -10.95 -7.42 17.64
N ASP A 87 -11.84 -6.94 16.78
CA ASP A 87 -11.53 -6.63 15.38
C ASP A 87 -11.69 -5.11 15.16
N ASP A 88 -10.57 -4.39 15.15
CA ASP A 88 -10.51 -2.96 14.96
C ASP A 88 -10.44 -2.56 13.47
N ARG A 89 -10.37 -3.52 12.54
CA ARG A 89 -10.17 -3.26 11.10
C ARG A 89 -11.20 -2.31 10.51
N ALA A 90 -12.48 -2.47 10.85
CA ALA A 90 -13.54 -1.59 10.35
C ALA A 90 -13.32 -0.12 10.75
N LYS A 91 -12.76 0.14 11.94
CA LYS A 91 -12.45 1.49 12.40
C LYS A 91 -11.27 2.07 11.63
N VAL A 92 -10.21 1.28 11.43
CA VAL A 92 -9.04 1.70 10.65
C VAL A 92 -9.43 1.98 9.20
N PHE A 93 -10.20 1.08 8.58
CA PHE A 93 -10.68 1.22 7.22
C PHE A 93 -11.47 2.52 7.02
N ASN A 94 -12.45 2.77 7.88
CA ASN A 94 -13.24 4.01 7.81
C ASN A 94 -12.36 5.25 8.03
N ALA A 95 -11.43 5.23 8.99
CA ALA A 95 -10.51 6.35 9.19
C ALA A 95 -9.66 6.64 7.94
N ILE A 96 -9.19 5.62 7.24
CA ILE A 96 -8.45 5.78 5.97
C ILE A 96 -9.34 6.38 4.88
N LEU A 97 -10.57 5.89 4.73
CA LEU A 97 -11.50 6.40 3.71
C LEU A 97 -12.01 7.82 4.03
N ASP A 98 -12.16 8.17 5.30
CA ASP A 98 -12.60 9.50 5.72
C ASP A 98 -11.49 10.55 5.55
N ALA A 99 -10.22 10.15 5.67
CA ALA A 99 -9.08 11.04 5.48
C ALA A 99 -8.96 11.60 4.05
N ASP A 100 -8.51 12.85 3.95
CA ASP A 100 -8.20 13.55 2.70
C ASP A 100 -6.69 13.49 2.38
N ALA A 101 -5.86 13.21 3.39
CA ALA A 101 -4.45 12.88 3.23
C ALA A 101 -3.97 11.86 4.26
N LEU A 102 -2.89 11.14 3.91
CA LEU A 102 -2.27 10.13 4.76
C LEU A 102 -0.79 10.47 5.05
N ILE A 103 -0.32 10.20 6.26
CA ILE A 103 1.12 10.21 6.57
C ILE A 103 1.49 8.86 7.16
N PHE A 104 2.35 8.11 6.47
CA PHE A 104 2.89 6.85 6.98
C PHE A 104 4.20 7.13 7.68
N SER A 105 4.36 6.64 8.91
CA SER A 105 5.61 6.74 9.65
C SER A 105 6.01 5.37 10.16
N THR A 106 7.12 4.82 9.67
CA THR A 106 7.53 3.44 9.95
C THR A 106 8.96 3.30 10.45
N ALA A 107 9.19 2.37 11.37
CA ALA A 107 10.52 1.81 11.59
C ALA A 107 10.91 0.96 10.38
N VAL A 108 12.21 0.88 10.08
CA VAL A 108 12.77 -0.03 9.08
C VAL A 108 13.26 -1.31 9.74
N TYR A 109 12.74 -2.44 9.30
CA TYR A 109 13.27 -3.77 9.60
C TYR A 109 13.62 -4.49 8.30
N SER A 110 14.85 -4.98 8.19
CA SER A 110 15.35 -5.70 7.01
C SER A 110 15.03 -5.00 5.69
N HIS A 111 15.50 -3.74 5.56
CA HIS A 111 15.30 -2.87 4.39
C HIS A 111 13.86 -2.39 4.12
N GLN A 112 12.86 -2.90 4.84
CA GLN A 112 11.43 -2.67 4.58
C GLN A 112 10.72 -1.99 5.78
N PRO A 113 9.49 -1.47 5.60
CA PRO A 113 8.65 -1.06 6.72
C PRO A 113 8.44 -2.23 7.68
N ALA A 114 8.30 -1.97 8.98
CA ALA A 114 7.98 -3.03 9.94
C ALA A 114 6.68 -3.77 9.54
N GLY A 115 6.72 -5.11 9.58
CA GLY A 115 5.73 -5.97 8.92
C GLY A 115 4.27 -5.82 9.38
N ALA A 116 4.03 -5.30 10.58
CA ALA A 116 2.68 -5.04 11.09
C ALA A 116 1.86 -4.11 10.18
N LEU A 117 2.50 -3.16 9.51
CA LEU A 117 1.83 -2.29 8.55
C LEU A 117 1.35 -3.05 7.31
N LYS A 118 2.20 -3.91 6.74
CA LYS A 118 1.82 -4.75 5.60
C LYS A 118 0.68 -5.69 5.97
N ALA A 119 0.84 -6.39 7.09
CA ALA A 119 -0.14 -7.34 7.58
C ALA A 119 -1.51 -6.69 7.81
N LEU A 120 -1.54 -5.45 8.33
CA LEU A 120 -2.81 -4.73 8.50
C LEU A 120 -3.40 -4.32 7.15
N LEU A 121 -2.62 -3.65 6.30
CA LEU A 121 -3.13 -3.10 5.04
C LEU A 121 -3.60 -4.16 4.06
N ASP A 122 -2.98 -5.34 4.02
CA ASP A 122 -3.42 -6.47 3.19
C ASP A 122 -4.82 -6.98 3.57
N THR A 123 -5.26 -6.73 4.81
CA THR A 123 -6.60 -7.11 5.27
C THR A 123 -7.66 -6.03 5.03
N LEU A 124 -7.25 -4.82 4.64
CA LEU A 124 -8.06 -3.61 4.57
C LEU A 124 -8.16 -3.00 3.17
N LEU A 125 -7.11 -3.15 2.38
CA LEU A 125 -6.94 -2.52 1.08
C LEU A 125 -6.78 -3.60 0.02
N GLY A 126 -7.01 -3.22 -1.24
CA GLY A 126 -6.79 -4.11 -2.37
C GLY A 126 -7.69 -3.74 -3.54
N PRO A 127 -8.19 -4.71 -4.33
CA PRO A 127 -9.00 -4.40 -5.51
C PRO A 127 -10.25 -3.60 -5.15
N TYR A 128 -10.89 -3.91 -4.01
CA TYR A 128 -12.09 -3.22 -3.51
C TYR A 128 -11.89 -1.79 -3.02
N THR A 129 -10.65 -1.34 -2.95
CA THR A 129 -10.31 0.05 -2.68
C THR A 129 -9.63 0.72 -3.88
N ASP A 130 -9.68 0.12 -5.07
CA ASP A 130 -9.04 0.66 -6.29
C ASP A 130 -10.01 1.51 -7.14
N PRO A 131 -9.76 2.83 -7.28
CA PRO A 131 -10.56 3.72 -8.13
C PRO A 131 -10.66 3.29 -9.59
N ALA A 132 -9.67 2.59 -10.14
CA ALA A 132 -9.73 2.10 -11.52
C ALA A 132 -10.85 1.06 -11.70
N LEU A 133 -10.98 0.15 -10.74
CA LEU A 133 -12.03 -0.86 -10.76
C LEU A 133 -13.42 -0.24 -10.53
N ILE A 134 -13.51 0.75 -9.64
CA ILE A 134 -14.76 1.49 -9.42
C ILE A 134 -15.19 2.27 -10.67
N THR A 135 -14.24 2.90 -11.37
CA THR A 135 -14.52 3.63 -12.61
C THR A 135 -15.14 2.69 -13.65
N ARG A 136 -14.68 1.43 -13.71
CA ARG A 136 -15.27 0.39 -14.57
C ARG A 136 -16.68 0.00 -14.13
N ILE A 137 -16.92 -0.17 -12.83
CA ILE A 137 -18.25 -0.46 -12.27
C ILE A 137 -19.23 0.66 -12.66
N GLN A 138 -18.85 1.92 -12.45
CA GLN A 138 -19.69 3.07 -12.81
C GLN A 138 -19.96 3.15 -14.31
N ALA A 139 -18.96 2.86 -15.16
CA ALA A 139 -19.15 2.84 -16.60
C ALA A 139 -20.17 1.77 -17.03
N ALA A 140 -20.05 0.55 -16.51
CA ALA A 140 -21.00 -0.53 -16.78
C ALA A 140 -22.43 -0.18 -16.33
N GLN A 141 -22.57 0.43 -15.15
CA GLN A 141 -23.86 0.90 -14.62
C GLN A 141 -24.47 1.98 -15.51
N ARG A 142 -23.70 3.00 -15.91
CA ARG A 142 -24.17 4.08 -16.80
C ARG A 142 -24.58 3.57 -18.18
N ASN A 143 -23.87 2.57 -18.71
CA ASN A 143 -24.14 1.99 -20.03
C ASN A 143 -25.28 0.97 -20.02
N GLY A 144 -25.88 0.67 -18.85
CA GLY A 144 -26.95 -0.33 -18.74
C GLY A 144 -26.48 -1.75 -19.07
N GLU A 145 -25.20 -2.06 -18.87
CA GLU A 145 -24.66 -3.38 -19.15
C GLU A 145 -25.30 -4.43 -18.23
N LYS A 146 -25.70 -5.57 -18.78
CA LYS A 146 -26.12 -6.74 -17.99
C LYS A 146 -24.91 -7.56 -17.56
N SER A 147 -23.89 -6.89 -17.00
CA SER A 147 -22.64 -7.51 -16.54
C SER A 147 -22.62 -7.62 -15.02
N LYS A 148 -21.77 -8.51 -14.48
CA LYS A 148 -21.55 -8.61 -13.02
C LYS A 148 -21.14 -7.28 -12.39
N TYR A 149 -20.51 -6.39 -13.16
CA TYR A 149 -20.07 -5.07 -12.72
C TYR A 149 -21.25 -4.13 -12.46
N ALA A 150 -22.29 -4.17 -13.30
CA ALA A 150 -23.45 -3.32 -13.12
C ALA A 150 -24.19 -3.58 -11.79
N ALA A 151 -24.08 -4.81 -11.27
CA ALA A 151 -24.67 -5.23 -10.00
C ALA A 151 -23.77 -4.97 -8.76
N MET A 152 -22.52 -4.55 -8.94
CA MET A 152 -21.60 -4.33 -7.81
C MET A 152 -21.85 -2.97 -7.13
N SER A 153 -21.84 -2.97 -5.80
CA SER A 153 -21.79 -1.76 -4.98
C SER A 153 -20.34 -1.39 -4.67
N PHE A 154 -20.09 -0.11 -4.40
CA PHE A 154 -18.80 0.39 -3.96
C PHE A 154 -18.98 1.57 -3.00
N ASP A 155 -17.96 1.83 -2.19
CA ASP A 155 -17.93 3.02 -1.32
C ASP A 155 -17.47 4.24 -2.12
N PRO A 156 -18.29 5.31 -2.27
CA PRO A 156 -17.94 6.48 -3.06
C PRO A 156 -16.72 7.22 -2.50
N ARG A 157 -16.38 7.07 -1.21
CA ARG A 157 -15.18 7.69 -0.62
C ARG A 157 -13.89 7.18 -1.24
N ILE A 158 -13.89 6.02 -1.91
CA ILE A 158 -12.70 5.49 -2.58
C ILE A 158 -12.27 6.38 -3.74
N LEU A 159 -13.20 7.02 -4.44
CA LEU A 159 -12.91 7.95 -5.55
C LEU A 159 -12.39 9.32 -5.09
N LYS A 160 -12.36 9.57 -3.78
CA LYS A 160 -11.84 10.81 -3.21
C LYS A 160 -10.35 10.98 -3.57
N PRO A 161 -9.94 12.11 -4.17
CA PRO A 161 -8.52 12.42 -4.35
C PRO A 161 -7.81 12.47 -2.99
N ARG A 162 -6.65 11.83 -2.91
CA ARG A 162 -5.82 11.85 -1.70
C ARG A 162 -4.38 12.17 -2.06
N VAL A 163 -3.70 12.82 -1.12
CA VAL A 163 -2.24 12.95 -1.11
C VAL A 163 -1.64 12.22 0.09
N ALA A 164 -0.37 11.83 0.01
CA ALA A 164 0.32 11.20 1.12
C ALA A 164 1.80 11.57 1.24
N GLY A 165 2.33 11.42 2.44
CA GLY A 165 3.76 11.56 2.73
C GLY A 165 4.33 10.37 3.49
N PHE A 166 5.62 10.09 3.28
CA PHE A 166 6.32 8.95 3.88
C PHE A 166 7.47 9.38 4.81
N LEU A 167 7.42 8.91 6.04
CA LEU A 167 8.48 9.01 7.03
C LEU A 167 8.97 7.58 7.34
N ALA A 168 10.26 7.33 7.20
CA ALA A 168 10.88 6.07 7.61
C ALA A 168 12.05 6.34 8.54
N THR A 169 12.26 5.51 9.56
CA THR A 169 13.41 5.66 10.47
C THR A 169 14.13 4.33 10.65
N GLY A 170 15.45 4.35 10.63
CA GLY A 170 16.24 3.17 10.96
C GLY A 170 17.57 3.47 11.61
N GLY A 171 18.16 2.42 12.19
CA GLY A 171 19.35 2.52 13.01
C GLY A 171 20.65 2.72 12.24
N SER A 172 20.76 2.19 11.01
CA SER A 172 21.97 2.36 10.21
C SER A 172 22.16 3.81 9.75
N SER A 173 23.40 4.27 9.70
CA SER A 173 23.81 5.53 9.08
C SER A 173 24.16 5.38 7.61
N THR A 174 23.99 4.20 7.01
CA THR A 174 24.31 3.90 5.61
C THR A 174 23.07 3.59 4.77
N PRO A 175 23.02 4.00 3.48
CA PRO A 175 21.80 3.95 2.68
C PRO A 175 21.43 2.53 2.20
N ASP A 176 22.37 1.59 2.19
CA ASP A 176 22.16 0.20 1.77
C ASP A 176 21.11 -0.52 2.63
N GLN A 177 20.94 -0.11 3.88
CA GLN A 177 19.99 -0.72 4.84
C GLN A 177 18.54 -0.24 4.66
N PHE A 178 18.26 0.63 3.69
CA PHE A 178 16.94 1.27 3.48
C PHE A 178 16.41 1.13 2.05
N THR A 179 16.96 0.18 1.29
CA THR A 179 16.75 0.07 -0.16
C THR A 179 15.30 -0.14 -0.58
N MET A 180 14.47 -0.74 0.27
CA MET A 180 13.09 -1.13 -0.05
C MET A 180 12.02 -0.36 0.74
N VAL A 181 12.38 0.44 1.76
CA VAL A 181 11.37 1.03 2.65
C VAL A 181 10.42 1.97 1.93
N LEU A 182 10.95 2.90 1.13
CA LEU A 182 10.12 3.81 0.33
C LEU A 182 9.41 3.09 -0.82
N PRO A 183 10.08 2.24 -1.63
CA PRO A 183 9.40 1.39 -2.61
C PRO A 183 8.18 0.66 -2.05
N THR A 184 8.34 0.02 -0.89
CA THR A 184 7.28 -0.75 -0.25
C THR A 184 6.14 0.15 0.28
N LEU A 185 6.43 1.35 0.80
CA LEU A 185 5.39 2.31 1.22
C LEU A 185 4.54 2.80 0.04
N HIS A 186 5.13 3.02 -1.14
CA HIS A 186 4.36 3.31 -2.36
C HIS A 186 3.37 2.18 -2.66
N LEU A 187 3.79 0.92 -2.56
CA LEU A 187 2.93 -0.24 -2.79
C LEU A 187 1.80 -0.37 -1.76
N PHE A 188 2.02 0.08 -0.53
CA PHE A 188 1.01 0.03 0.54
C PHE A 188 -0.12 1.05 0.33
N ALA A 189 0.20 2.15 -0.33
CA ALA A 189 -0.75 3.22 -0.64
C ALA A 189 -1.41 3.03 -2.02
N TYR A 190 -0.84 2.14 -2.84
CA TYR A 190 -1.17 1.92 -4.26
C TYR A 190 -2.67 1.86 -4.57
N SER A 191 -3.42 1.02 -3.86
CA SER A 191 -4.81 0.77 -4.22
C SER A 191 -5.67 2.02 -4.05
N LEU A 192 -5.33 2.93 -3.13
CA LEU A 192 -6.10 4.15 -2.88
C LEU A 192 -5.93 5.23 -3.96
N HIS A 193 -5.09 5.01 -4.99
CA HIS A 193 -4.72 6.00 -6.02
C HIS A 193 -4.36 7.37 -5.42
N VAL A 194 -3.41 7.33 -4.49
CA VAL A 194 -2.95 8.49 -3.72
C VAL A 194 -1.69 9.06 -4.32
N LYS A 195 -1.61 10.39 -4.45
CA LYS A 195 -0.39 11.07 -4.90
C LYS A 195 0.60 11.18 -3.75
N ILE A 196 1.83 10.73 -3.94
CA ILE A 196 2.89 10.93 -2.94
C ILE A 196 3.53 12.30 -3.16
N VAL A 197 3.56 13.14 -2.13
CA VAL A 197 3.99 14.55 -2.25
C VAL A 197 5.30 14.85 -1.54
N ASP A 198 5.74 13.99 -0.61
CA ASP A 198 7.05 14.07 0.02
C ASP A 198 7.40 12.73 0.68
N GLN A 199 8.69 12.38 0.73
CA GLN A 199 9.19 11.15 1.35
C GLN A 199 10.60 11.34 1.91
N VAL A 200 10.91 10.66 3.03
CA VAL A 200 12.24 10.73 3.66
C VAL A 200 12.54 9.49 4.51
N VAL A 201 13.82 9.11 4.54
CA VAL A 201 14.38 8.12 5.48
C VAL A 201 15.32 8.85 6.46
N PHE A 202 15.04 8.72 7.75
CA PHE A 202 15.89 9.18 8.85
C PHE A 202 16.84 8.06 9.25
N MET A 203 18.13 8.27 8.99
CA MET A 203 19.21 7.29 9.18
C MET A 203 19.97 7.58 10.48
N GLY A 204 20.45 6.53 11.16
CA GLY A 204 21.28 6.66 12.38
C GLY A 204 20.51 6.70 13.70
N TYR A 205 19.22 6.35 13.71
CA TYR A 205 18.34 6.49 14.89
C TYR A 205 17.77 5.14 15.34
N ALA A 206 18.60 4.34 16.01
CA ALA A 206 18.25 2.98 16.43
C ALA A 206 17.35 2.92 17.68
N ASN A 207 17.63 3.77 18.67
CA ASN A 207 16.92 3.73 19.95
C ASN A 207 15.62 4.55 19.90
N PRO A 208 14.56 4.14 20.62
CA PRO A 208 13.35 4.94 20.76
C PRO A 208 13.66 6.35 21.28
N GLY A 209 13.14 7.37 20.61
CA GLY A 209 13.37 8.78 20.97
C GLY A 209 14.70 9.36 20.47
N ALA A 210 15.59 8.55 19.88
CA ALA A 210 16.90 9.02 19.40
C ALA A 210 16.80 10.14 18.35
N VAL A 211 15.69 10.22 17.60
CA VAL A 211 15.46 11.32 16.65
C VAL A 211 15.49 12.72 17.30
N LEU A 212 15.29 12.81 18.62
CA LEU A 212 15.37 14.05 19.39
C LEU A 212 16.80 14.45 19.77
N SER A 213 17.79 13.56 19.63
CA SER A 213 19.20 13.89 19.90
C SER A 213 19.88 14.57 18.72
N ALA A 214 19.20 14.72 17.58
CA ALA A 214 19.71 15.39 16.40
C ALA A 214 20.07 16.85 16.72
N ARG A 215 21.24 17.30 16.25
CA ARG A 215 21.72 18.65 16.51
C ARG A 215 20.76 19.67 15.88
N GLY A 216 20.36 20.67 16.66
CA GLY A 216 19.52 21.77 16.16
C GLY A 216 18.12 21.34 15.71
N ASP A 217 17.59 20.21 16.20
CA ASP A 217 16.24 19.71 15.90
C ASP A 217 16.01 19.35 14.41
N GLU A 218 17.06 19.23 13.60
CA GLU A 218 16.99 19.12 12.13
C GLU A 218 16.08 17.96 11.65
N VAL A 219 16.09 16.83 12.37
CA VAL A 219 15.28 15.66 12.06
C VAL A 219 13.79 15.92 12.28
N VAL A 220 13.45 16.54 13.40
CA VAL A 220 12.07 16.93 13.71
C VAL A 220 11.60 18.03 12.76
N GLN A 221 12.45 18.99 12.43
CA GLN A 221 12.13 20.04 11.46
C GLN A 221 11.89 19.47 10.07
N ARG A 222 12.65 18.46 9.64
CA ARG A 222 12.41 17.78 8.37
C ARG A 222 11.06 17.03 8.35
N ALA A 223 10.65 16.43 9.46
CA ALA A 223 9.32 15.83 9.61
C ALA A 223 8.20 16.90 9.58
N LYS A 224 8.40 18.04 10.26
CA LYS A 224 7.48 19.19 10.20
C LYS A 224 7.32 19.72 8.77
N LEU A 225 8.42 19.84 8.02
CA LEU A 225 8.40 20.25 6.62
C LEU A 225 7.56 19.30 5.76
N LEU A 226 7.73 17.98 5.94
CA LEU A 226 6.91 16.98 5.25
C LEU A 226 5.42 17.16 5.57
N GLY A 227 5.09 17.36 6.85
CA GLY A 227 3.72 17.64 7.27
C GLY A 227 3.11 18.88 6.60
N GLY A 228 3.86 19.99 6.56
CA GLY A 228 3.43 21.22 5.87
C GLY A 228 3.25 21.04 4.36
N ARG A 229 4.11 20.24 3.71
CA ARG A 229 3.98 19.90 2.29
C ARG A 229 2.72 19.07 2.02
N VAL A 230 2.43 18.07 2.85
CA VAL A 230 1.18 17.31 2.77
C VAL A 230 -0.03 18.22 2.93
N ALA A 231 -0.01 19.12 3.92
CA ALA A 231 -1.07 20.12 4.10
C ALA A 231 -1.24 21.02 2.86
N SER A 232 -0.16 21.46 2.23
CA SER A 232 -0.22 22.35 1.05
C SER A 232 -0.85 21.71 -0.19
N GLN A 233 -0.85 20.38 -0.28
CA GLN A 233 -1.36 19.63 -1.44
C GLN A 233 -2.72 18.96 -1.17
N ILE A 234 -3.24 19.07 0.05
CA ILE A 234 -4.48 18.38 0.46
C ILE A 234 -5.68 18.82 -0.37
N GLY A 235 -6.48 17.86 -0.83
CA GLY A 235 -7.67 18.11 -1.67
C GLY A 235 -7.38 18.39 -3.14
N ARG A 236 -6.11 18.48 -3.58
CA ARG A 236 -5.79 18.57 -5.01
C ARG A 236 -6.08 17.22 -5.71
N PRO A 237 -6.56 17.24 -6.97
CA PRO A 237 -6.60 16.05 -7.82
C PRO A 237 -5.22 15.39 -7.97
N PHE A 238 -5.19 14.08 -8.28
CA PHE A 238 -3.94 13.32 -8.37
C PHE A 238 -2.93 13.92 -9.36
N ASP A 239 -3.39 14.29 -10.55
CA ASP A 239 -2.53 14.84 -11.60
C ASP A 239 -2.12 16.30 -11.34
N ASP A 240 -2.89 17.03 -10.52
CA ASP A 240 -2.58 18.41 -10.15
C ASP A 240 -1.63 18.49 -8.94
N ALA A 241 -1.67 17.51 -8.05
CA ALA A 241 -0.82 17.50 -6.86
C ALA A 241 0.66 17.32 -7.21
N GLU A 242 1.51 18.12 -6.58
CA GLU A 242 2.94 18.20 -6.86
C GLU A 242 3.77 17.43 -5.83
N TYR A 243 4.85 16.80 -6.29
CA TYR A 243 5.88 16.28 -5.40
C TYR A 243 6.81 17.42 -5.01
N LEU A 244 6.92 17.63 -3.70
CA LEU A 244 7.68 18.70 -3.07
C LEU A 244 8.91 18.17 -2.32
N GLY A 245 9.12 16.85 -2.30
CA GLY A 245 10.27 16.22 -1.67
C GLY A 245 11.57 16.41 -2.46
N PRO A 246 12.71 15.91 -1.93
CA PRO A 246 13.95 15.87 -2.69
C PRO A 246 13.79 15.01 -3.95
N GLU A 247 14.31 15.50 -5.08
CA GLU A 247 14.32 14.81 -6.38
C GLU A 247 15.77 14.46 -6.77
N PRO A 248 16.23 13.23 -6.51
CA PRO A 248 17.56 12.81 -6.91
C PRO A 248 17.71 12.78 -8.44
N GLU A 249 18.92 13.01 -8.93
CA GLU A 249 19.21 12.89 -10.36
C GLU A 249 18.86 11.48 -10.87
N GLY A 250 18.07 11.46 -11.95
CA GLY A 250 17.63 10.24 -12.62
C GLY A 250 16.49 9.48 -11.94
N ALA A 251 15.85 10.05 -10.91
CA ALA A 251 14.68 9.48 -10.27
C ALA A 251 13.52 9.26 -11.26
N CYS A 252 12.72 8.22 -11.01
CA CYS A 252 11.48 8.01 -11.76
C CYS A 252 10.49 9.16 -11.50
N PRO A 253 9.89 9.78 -12.53
CA PRO A 253 9.05 10.97 -12.38
C PRO A 253 7.74 10.72 -11.63
N HIS A 254 7.38 9.46 -11.38
CA HIS A 254 6.12 9.10 -10.72
C HIS A 254 6.29 8.72 -9.24
N CYS A 255 7.37 8.02 -8.89
CA CYS A 255 7.63 7.61 -7.50
C CYS A 255 8.76 8.40 -6.84
N HIS A 256 9.51 9.19 -7.61
CA HIS A 256 10.60 10.06 -7.15
C HIS A 256 11.74 9.29 -6.47
N LEU A 257 12.00 8.06 -6.95
CA LEU A 257 13.02 7.15 -6.43
C LEU A 257 13.95 6.66 -7.54
N CYS A 258 15.25 6.56 -7.24
CA CYS A 258 16.25 5.92 -8.12
C CYS A 258 16.31 4.41 -7.86
N LYS A 259 15.20 3.72 -8.12
CA LYS A 259 15.07 2.26 -7.94
C LYS A 259 14.58 1.66 -9.25
N MET A 260 15.48 0.97 -9.95
CA MET A 260 15.24 0.46 -11.30
C MET A 260 15.79 -0.96 -11.48
N GLU A 261 15.10 -1.73 -12.31
CA GLU A 261 15.53 -3.00 -12.85
C GLU A 261 16.12 -2.77 -14.24
N LEU A 262 17.27 -3.40 -14.52
CA LEU A 262 17.87 -3.37 -15.85
C LEU A 262 17.30 -4.52 -16.68
N PHE A 263 16.48 -4.20 -17.68
CA PHE A 263 16.02 -5.16 -18.67
C PHE A 263 17.10 -5.47 -19.71
N GLY A 264 18.01 -4.52 -19.94
CA GLY A 264 19.16 -4.68 -20.83
C GLY A 264 18.80 -4.54 -22.31
N GLY A 265 19.49 -5.32 -23.17
CA GLY A 265 19.32 -5.27 -24.62
C GLY A 265 20.03 -4.09 -25.29
N ALA A 266 19.90 -3.99 -26.62
CA ALA A 266 20.57 -2.97 -27.44
C ALA A 266 20.20 -1.52 -27.04
N GLU A 267 19.04 -1.33 -26.41
CA GLU A 267 18.54 -0.02 -25.99
C GLU A 267 18.85 0.32 -24.53
N ASN A 268 19.53 -0.56 -23.78
CA ASN A 268 19.75 -0.42 -22.34
C ASN A 268 18.45 -0.11 -21.57
N ALA A 269 17.40 -0.89 -21.85
CA ALA A 269 16.08 -0.67 -21.29
C ALA A 269 16.06 -0.90 -19.77
N ILE A 270 15.27 -0.09 -19.07
CA ILE A 270 15.06 -0.15 -17.62
C ILE A 270 13.58 -0.08 -17.27
N GLY A 271 13.23 -0.58 -16.08
CA GLY A 271 11.92 -0.42 -15.48
C GLY A 271 12.01 0.07 -14.04
N CYS A 272 11.12 0.96 -13.62
CA CYS A 272 11.01 1.37 -12.23
C CYS A 272 10.44 0.22 -11.39
N VAL A 273 11.16 -0.24 -10.37
CA VAL A 273 10.71 -1.37 -9.52
C VAL A 273 9.50 -1.04 -8.63
N VAL A 274 9.15 0.25 -8.53
CA VAL A 274 8.06 0.73 -7.69
C VAL A 274 6.75 0.79 -8.47
N CYS A 275 6.79 1.44 -9.63
CA CYS A 275 5.59 1.74 -10.40
C CYS A 275 5.55 1.06 -11.77
N GLY A 276 6.63 0.39 -12.20
CA GLY A 276 6.70 -0.23 -13.53
C GLY A 276 6.91 0.76 -14.69
N ASN A 277 7.12 2.05 -14.42
CA ASN A 277 7.44 3.02 -15.48
C ASN A 277 8.66 2.55 -16.29
N THR A 278 8.60 2.67 -17.60
CA THR A 278 9.65 2.22 -18.52
C THR A 278 10.60 3.36 -18.87
N GLY A 279 11.81 3.01 -19.28
CA GLY A 279 12.81 3.98 -19.73
C GLY A 279 14.06 3.30 -20.25
N ARG A 280 15.14 4.08 -20.39
CA ARG A 280 16.45 3.60 -20.87
C ARG A 280 17.62 4.32 -20.20
N LEU A 281 18.77 3.66 -20.14
CA LEU A 281 20.04 4.30 -19.78
C LEU A 281 20.70 4.88 -21.04
N ARG A 282 21.16 6.13 -20.95
CA ARG A 282 21.91 6.81 -22.00
C ARG A 282 23.26 7.25 -21.49
N VAL A 283 24.29 7.05 -22.29
CA VAL A 283 25.62 7.63 -22.04
C VAL A 283 25.68 9.00 -22.73
N GLU A 284 25.97 10.04 -21.96
CA GLU A 284 26.21 11.41 -22.42
C GLU A 284 27.72 11.69 -22.54
N GLY A 285 28.06 12.92 -22.96
CA GLY A 285 29.45 13.36 -23.08
C GLY A 285 30.22 13.18 -21.77
N GLY A 286 31.48 12.75 -21.86
CA GLY A 286 32.32 12.48 -20.70
C GLY A 286 32.01 11.17 -19.97
N GLY A 287 31.18 10.29 -20.53
CA GLY A 287 30.89 8.97 -19.96
C GLY A 287 29.82 8.98 -18.86
N LYS A 288 29.12 10.10 -18.68
CA LYS A 288 28.01 10.22 -17.72
C LYS A 288 26.84 9.34 -18.15
N VAL A 289 26.35 8.48 -17.24
CA VAL A 289 25.14 7.67 -17.48
C VAL A 289 23.93 8.38 -16.88
N VAL A 290 22.90 8.60 -17.70
CA VAL A 290 21.63 9.22 -17.28
C VAL A 290 20.47 8.27 -17.55
N THR A 291 19.40 8.41 -16.77
CA THR A 291 18.12 7.75 -17.04
C THR A 291 17.25 8.65 -17.90
N VAL A 292 16.61 8.06 -18.91
CA VAL A 292 15.57 8.70 -19.72
C VAL A 292 14.30 7.89 -19.52
N TRP A 293 13.33 8.44 -18.81
CA TRP A 293 12.04 7.81 -18.54
C TRP A 293 11.05 8.13 -19.65
N ASP A 294 10.14 7.19 -19.92
CA ASP A 294 9.04 7.41 -20.85
C ASP A 294 7.99 8.32 -20.19
N GLU A 295 7.49 9.30 -20.95
CA GLU A 295 6.52 10.30 -20.44
C GLU A 295 5.10 9.73 -20.25
N ASP A 296 4.73 8.74 -21.06
CA ASP A 296 3.36 8.18 -21.10
C ASP A 296 3.35 6.64 -21.08
N SER A 297 4.15 6.04 -20.18
CA SER A 297 4.21 4.60 -20.03
C SER A 297 2.88 4.02 -19.57
N GLU A 298 2.31 3.12 -20.37
CA GLU A 298 1.11 2.36 -20.01
C GLU A 298 1.34 1.36 -18.87
N PHE A 299 2.60 1.10 -18.50
CA PHE A 299 2.95 0.19 -17.40
C PHE A 299 3.05 0.87 -16.05
N CYS A 300 3.02 2.20 -16.01
CA CYS A 300 3.12 2.94 -14.75
C CYS A 300 1.86 2.77 -13.89
N CYS A 301 1.91 1.83 -12.93
CA CYS A 301 0.76 1.39 -12.16
C CYS A 301 0.26 2.45 -11.14
N VAL A 302 1.01 3.51 -10.89
CA VAL A 302 0.50 4.62 -10.06
C VAL A 302 -0.39 5.59 -10.84
N THR A 303 -0.27 5.64 -12.17
CA THR A 303 -1.14 6.45 -13.05
C THR A 303 -2.48 5.76 -13.26
N MET A 304 -3.54 6.53 -13.53
CA MET A 304 -4.85 5.94 -13.84
C MET A 304 -4.80 5.07 -15.11
N LYS A 305 -4.03 5.50 -16.12
CA LYS A 305 -3.82 4.74 -17.37
C LYS A 305 -3.25 3.34 -17.08
N GLY A 306 -2.18 3.25 -16.30
CA GLY A 306 -1.56 1.97 -15.96
C GLY A 306 -2.43 1.10 -15.06
N LYS A 307 -3.18 1.69 -14.12
CA LYS A 307 -4.16 0.94 -13.32
C LYS A 307 -5.26 0.32 -14.18
N MET A 308 -5.82 1.09 -15.13
CA MET A 308 -6.86 0.59 -16.04
C MET A 308 -6.33 -0.55 -16.90
N LYS A 309 -5.12 -0.43 -17.45
CA LYS A 309 -4.46 -1.53 -18.17
C LYS A 309 -4.30 -2.79 -17.32
N HIS A 310 -3.90 -2.64 -16.06
CA HIS A 310 -3.76 -3.77 -15.14
C HIS A 310 -5.10 -4.45 -14.85
N VAL A 311 -6.16 -3.65 -14.63
CA VAL A 311 -7.53 -4.15 -14.46
C VAL A 311 -7.98 -4.94 -15.69
N ASP A 312 -7.73 -4.41 -16.90
CA ASP A 312 -8.04 -5.11 -18.16
C ASP A 312 -7.29 -6.44 -18.29
N ASP A 313 -6.01 -6.47 -17.95
CA ASP A 313 -5.18 -7.68 -18.00
C ASP A 313 -5.68 -8.75 -17.03
N ILE A 314 -5.90 -8.41 -15.75
CA ILE A 314 -6.44 -9.34 -14.75
C ILE A 314 -7.78 -9.92 -15.23
N PHE A 315 -8.68 -9.10 -15.77
CA PHE A 315 -9.97 -9.62 -16.20
C PHE A 315 -9.86 -10.53 -17.42
N LYS A 316 -9.02 -10.17 -18.39
CA LYS A 316 -8.78 -11.00 -19.57
C LYS A 316 -8.17 -12.35 -19.18
N LYS A 317 -7.17 -12.35 -18.30
CA LYS A 317 -6.48 -13.55 -17.83
C LYS A 317 -7.35 -14.38 -16.90
N GLY A 318 -7.91 -13.78 -15.85
CA GLY A 318 -8.77 -14.48 -14.89
C GLY A 318 -9.99 -15.12 -15.57
N SER A 319 -10.63 -14.43 -16.51
CA SER A 319 -11.76 -15.01 -17.24
C SER A 319 -11.36 -16.17 -18.16
N ALA A 320 -10.12 -16.18 -18.67
CA ALA A 320 -9.57 -17.29 -19.45
C ALA A 320 -9.16 -18.47 -18.56
N GLU A 321 -8.53 -18.20 -17.42
CA GLU A 321 -8.10 -19.21 -16.44
C GLU A 321 -9.29 -19.97 -15.86
N TRP A 322 -10.32 -19.27 -15.38
CA TRP A 322 -11.49 -19.90 -14.76
C TRP A 322 -12.34 -20.71 -15.73
N LYS A 323 -12.21 -20.49 -17.05
CA LYS A 323 -13.07 -21.14 -18.04
C LYS A 323 -12.73 -22.63 -18.15
N GLY A 324 -13.55 -23.45 -17.51
CA GLY A 324 -13.52 -24.91 -17.64
C GLY A 324 -12.70 -25.65 -16.57
N LEU A 325 -12.03 -24.94 -15.65
CA LEU A 325 -11.26 -25.58 -14.57
C LEU A 325 -12.16 -26.45 -13.66
N ASP A 326 -13.32 -25.94 -13.25
CA ASP A 326 -14.25 -26.71 -12.41
C ASP A 326 -14.83 -27.94 -13.14
N GLY A 327 -14.95 -27.86 -14.47
CA GLY A 327 -15.42 -28.95 -15.32
C GLY A 327 -14.35 -30.01 -15.59
N ASP A 328 -13.07 -29.65 -15.53
CA ASP A 328 -11.95 -30.52 -15.85
C ASP A 328 -11.69 -31.54 -14.72
N ALA A 329 -12.09 -32.79 -14.97
CA ALA A 329 -11.90 -33.90 -14.04
C ALA A 329 -10.42 -34.22 -13.78
N GLY A 330 -9.56 -34.03 -14.78
CA GLY A 330 -8.12 -34.23 -14.65
C GLY A 330 -7.47 -33.19 -13.74
N PHE A 331 -7.88 -31.92 -13.90
CA PHE A 331 -7.50 -30.84 -12.99
C PHE A 331 -7.98 -31.13 -11.55
N ARG A 332 -9.26 -31.44 -11.35
CA ARG A 332 -9.82 -31.74 -10.02
C ARG A 332 -9.09 -32.87 -9.32
N LYS A 333 -8.82 -33.98 -10.04
CA LYS A 333 -8.05 -35.10 -9.51
C LYS A 333 -6.64 -34.67 -9.09
N ARG A 334 -5.91 -33.94 -9.94
CA ARG A 334 -4.56 -33.46 -9.63
C ARG A 334 -4.57 -32.49 -8.44
N LEU A 335 -5.58 -31.63 -8.33
CA LEU A 335 -5.75 -30.72 -7.21
C LEU A 335 -5.99 -31.47 -5.90
N GLU A 336 -6.83 -32.51 -5.92
CA GLU A 336 -7.04 -33.41 -4.77
C GLU A 336 -5.75 -34.14 -4.39
N GLU A 337 -5.00 -34.65 -5.36
CA GLU A 337 -3.68 -35.28 -5.14
C GLU A 337 -2.76 -34.32 -4.38
N TRP A 338 -2.59 -33.08 -4.85
CA TRP A 338 -1.75 -32.06 -4.18
C TRP A 338 -2.27 -31.65 -2.80
N ARG A 339 -3.60 -31.54 -2.61
CA ARG A 339 -4.19 -31.27 -1.29
C ARG A 339 -3.97 -32.39 -0.29
N GLY A 340 -3.83 -33.63 -0.78
CA GLY A 340 -3.55 -34.81 0.01
C GLY A 340 -2.06 -35.10 0.25
N VAL A 341 -1.14 -34.35 -0.37
CA VAL A 341 0.31 -34.52 -0.13
C VAL A 341 0.63 -34.10 1.30
N ASP A 342 1.02 -35.06 2.13
CA ASP A 342 1.65 -34.78 3.41
C ASP A 342 3.14 -34.50 3.19
N ALA A 343 3.51 -33.23 3.26
CA ALA A 343 4.90 -32.78 3.16
C ALA A 343 5.54 -32.49 4.54
N GLY A 344 4.87 -32.88 5.64
CA GLY A 344 5.28 -32.54 7.00
C GLY A 344 4.88 -31.12 7.39
N GLU A 345 3.69 -30.96 7.97
CA GLU A 345 3.22 -29.69 8.53
C GLU A 345 3.70 -29.51 9.97
N VAL A 346 4.27 -28.34 10.30
CA VAL A 346 4.52 -27.94 11.69
C VAL A 346 3.18 -27.66 12.36
N ARG A 347 2.74 -28.57 13.22
CA ARG A 347 1.49 -28.42 13.99
C ARG A 347 1.76 -27.60 15.23
N PHE A 348 1.04 -26.50 15.38
CA PHE A 348 1.04 -25.72 16.61
C PHE A 348 0.16 -26.43 17.65
N GLU A 349 0.63 -26.52 18.89
CA GLU A 349 -0.22 -26.94 20.00
C GLU A 349 -1.46 -26.04 20.03
N LYS A 350 -2.65 -26.62 20.13
CA LYS A 350 -3.88 -25.86 20.37
C LYS A 350 -3.79 -25.28 21.79
N GLY A 351 -3.13 -24.13 21.92
CA GLY A 351 -3.02 -23.43 23.19
C GLY A 351 -4.40 -23.05 23.73
N LEU A 352 -4.61 -23.32 25.01
CA LEU A 352 -5.70 -22.77 25.82
C LEU A 352 -5.64 -21.23 25.72
N LEU A 353 -6.52 -20.65 24.91
CA LEU A 353 -6.82 -19.22 24.92
C LEU A 353 -7.80 -18.88 26.06
#